data_AF-A0A1D2NKL3-F1
#
_entry.id   AF-A0A1D2NKL3-F1
#
_cell.length_a   1.000
_cell.length_b   1.000
_cell.length_c   1.000
_cell.angle_alpha   90.00
_cell.angle_beta   90.00
_cell.angle_gamma   90.00
#
_symmetry.space_group_name_H-M   'P 1'
#
loop_
_entity.id
_entity.type
_entity.pdbx_description
1 polymer ?
#
loop_
_entity_poly.entity_id
_entity_poly.type
_entity_poly.pdbx_seq_one_letter_code
_entity_poly.pdbx_strand_id
1 'polypeptide(L)'
;MISKLVRRRVFVVAVVFFSQSMFRCATCHANIGATTDQSKDSRHIEWISGSTSVSNYTSACDDAPDLFACFSEWDKRTVFFYLYNRGRNGSEILRLGDLDQLERSTFNRFAPVKIIIHGYKMNGFSPFSHLIKEAYLKHGNETNVIVVDWKWLAGHHIYFNSAFNTRIVGERVGEFIVYLRKTKFIKTFKSVHLIGFSLGAHVAGYAAKHVKKVAKIRIDRITGLDPAGPSFSGSKANLRLDNSDARFVDVIHTCVGRSGISESIGHVDFYPNGGIDQPGCEWERLHSFFLKNCSHERSYHFFLESIKGEKFVACSCPKWEEFQTGNCRCNENTPGAELMGEYCSDEATGDKYLATTYDNHYSAA
;
A
#
# COMPACT_ATOMS: atom_id res chain seq x y z
N MET A 1 55.44 -41.65 -13.52
CA MET A 1 55.35 -40.54 -14.50
C MET A 1 53.98 -40.63 -15.15
N ILE A 2 53.01 -39.80 -14.74
CA ILE A 2 52.50 -38.61 -15.46
C ILE A 2 52.03 -38.99 -16.86
N SER A 3 50.73 -38.99 -17.20
CA SER A 3 49.92 -37.84 -17.66
C SER A 3 48.61 -38.45 -18.24
N LYS A 4 47.41 -37.86 -18.33
CA LYS A 4 46.92 -36.48 -18.33
C LYS A 4 45.39 -36.51 -18.14
N LEU A 5 44.88 -35.50 -17.45
CA LEU A 5 43.47 -35.10 -17.39
C LEU A 5 42.87 -34.88 -18.78
N VAL A 6 41.62 -35.31 -19.00
CA VAL A 6 40.58 -34.51 -19.67
C VAL A 6 39.23 -34.79 -18.99
N ARG A 7 38.78 -33.87 -18.13
CA ARG A 7 37.41 -33.81 -17.62
C ARG A 7 36.48 -33.33 -18.74
N ARG A 8 35.63 -34.20 -19.28
CA ARG A 8 34.40 -33.76 -19.97
C ARG A 8 33.35 -33.48 -18.91
N ARG A 9 33.14 -32.18 -18.59
CA ARG A 9 31.96 -31.73 -17.84
C ARG A 9 30.78 -31.74 -18.80
N VAL A 10 29.92 -32.75 -18.68
CA VAL A 10 28.54 -32.66 -19.17
C VAL A 10 27.81 -31.79 -18.15
N PHE A 11 27.52 -30.54 -18.52
CA PHE A 11 26.52 -29.74 -17.82
C PHE A 11 25.15 -30.32 -18.18
N VAL A 12 24.62 -31.19 -17.33
CA VAL A 12 23.18 -31.44 -17.31
C VAL A 12 22.56 -30.22 -16.61
N VAL A 13 21.96 -29.34 -17.40
CA VAL A 13 21.06 -28.30 -16.86
C VAL A 13 19.81 -29.04 -16.37
N ALA A 14 19.80 -29.38 -15.09
CA ALA A 14 18.57 -29.79 -14.42
C ALA A 14 17.71 -28.54 -14.23
N VAL A 15 16.77 -28.32 -15.16
CA VAL A 15 15.65 -27.40 -14.95
C VAL A 15 14.77 -28.03 -13.89
N VAL A 16 15.02 -27.69 -12.63
CA VAL A 16 14.14 -28.08 -11.53
C VAL A 16 12.98 -27.10 -11.50
N PHE A 17 11.82 -27.55 -11.96
CA PHE A 17 10.53 -26.90 -11.73
C PHE A 17 10.26 -26.91 -10.22
N PHE A 18 10.56 -25.79 -9.55
CA PHE A 18 10.18 -25.60 -8.15
C PHE A 18 8.77 -25.03 -8.06
N SER A 19 7.87 -25.79 -7.43
CA SER A 19 6.51 -25.38 -7.14
C SER A 19 6.47 -24.23 -6.12
N GLN A 20 5.47 -23.37 -6.25
CA GLN A 20 5.29 -22.07 -5.58
C GLN A 20 5.16 -22.09 -4.04
N SER A 21 5.45 -23.21 -3.39
CA SER A 21 5.18 -23.41 -1.96
C SER A 21 6.41 -23.26 -1.05
N MET A 22 7.64 -23.35 -1.58
CA MET A 22 8.87 -23.38 -0.76
C MET A 22 9.69 -22.08 -0.68
N PHE A 23 9.30 -21.01 -1.38
CA PHE A 23 9.95 -19.69 -1.25
C PHE A 23 9.32 -18.84 -0.12
N ARG A 24 9.07 -19.45 1.04
CA ARG A 24 8.69 -18.73 2.26
C ARG A 24 9.89 -18.69 3.19
N CYS A 25 10.63 -17.57 3.14
CA CYS A 25 11.65 -17.15 4.11
C CYS A 25 12.98 -17.94 4.14
N ALA A 26 13.96 -17.53 3.33
CA ALA A 26 15.35 -17.98 3.46
C ALA A 26 16.04 -17.50 4.75
N THR A 27 15.48 -16.49 5.43
CA THR A 27 16.01 -15.94 6.70
C THR A 27 15.56 -16.70 7.95
N CYS A 28 14.50 -17.53 7.88
CA CYS A 28 14.12 -18.42 8.98
C CYS A 28 14.94 -19.73 9.00
N HIS A 29 15.51 -20.14 7.86
CA HIS A 29 16.22 -21.42 7.74
C HIS A 29 17.61 -21.45 8.40
N ALA A 30 18.13 -20.33 8.90
CA ALA A 30 19.47 -20.30 9.49
C ALA A 30 19.55 -20.86 10.93
N ASN A 31 18.43 -21.10 11.62
CA ASN A 31 18.46 -21.46 13.05
C ASN A 31 17.60 -22.68 13.46
N ILE A 32 16.98 -23.42 12.55
CA ILE A 32 16.12 -24.59 12.90
C ILE A 32 16.85 -25.92 12.61
N GLY A 33 18.16 -25.98 12.81
CA GLY A 33 18.91 -27.21 12.50
C GLY A 33 20.26 -27.30 13.18
N ALA A 34 20.29 -27.52 14.49
CA ALA A 34 21.40 -28.20 15.16
C ALA A 34 21.02 -28.58 16.60
N THR A 35 20.48 -29.78 16.80
CA THR A 35 20.67 -30.51 18.06
C THR A 35 21.29 -31.87 17.73
N THR A 36 22.46 -32.12 18.33
CA THR A 36 23.29 -33.35 18.30
C THR A 36 23.94 -33.65 16.94
N ASP A 37 25.24 -33.90 16.76
CA ASP A 37 26.31 -34.40 17.63
C ASP A 37 27.69 -34.03 17.01
N GLN A 38 28.75 -34.12 17.79
CA GLN A 38 30.13 -33.69 17.51
C GLN A 38 30.82 -34.42 16.35
N SER A 39 31.58 -33.70 15.50
CA SER A 39 33.04 -33.87 15.36
C SER A 39 33.63 -33.15 14.14
N LYS A 40 34.71 -32.41 14.39
CA LYS A 40 35.87 -32.11 13.52
C LYS A 40 35.59 -31.69 12.07
N ASP A 41 35.73 -30.40 11.76
CA ASP A 41 36.97 -29.86 11.17
C ASP A 41 36.88 -28.33 10.99
N SER A 42 37.98 -27.66 11.33
CA SER A 42 38.12 -26.22 11.35
C SER A 42 38.30 -25.62 9.96
N ARG A 43 37.43 -24.71 9.53
CA ARG A 43 37.79 -23.57 8.67
C ARG A 43 37.00 -22.33 9.07
N HIS A 44 37.71 -21.39 9.68
CA HIS A 44 37.26 -20.06 10.05
C HIS A 44 36.52 -19.37 8.90
N ILE A 45 35.27 -18.96 9.17
CA ILE A 45 34.69 -17.78 8.54
C ILE A 45 34.22 -16.90 9.70
N GLU A 46 35.03 -15.89 10.03
CA GLU A 46 34.59 -14.76 10.85
C GLU A 46 33.50 -14.01 10.07
N TRP A 47 32.25 -14.14 10.52
CA TRP A 47 31.20 -13.21 10.15
C TRP A 47 31.10 -12.16 11.26
N ILE A 48 31.31 -10.91 10.87
CA ILE A 48 31.17 -9.72 11.71
C ILE A 48 29.75 -9.72 12.29
N SER A 49 29.64 -10.01 13.58
CA SER A 49 28.42 -9.93 14.38
C SER A 49 28.08 -8.45 14.65
N GLY A 50 27.57 -7.78 13.62
CA GLY A 50 27.09 -6.40 13.70
C GLY A 50 25.57 -6.32 13.52
N SER A 51 24.77 -6.95 14.39
CA SER A 51 23.36 -6.57 14.55
C SER A 51 22.78 -7.05 15.88
N THR A 52 22.70 -6.14 16.84
CA THR A 52 21.92 -6.26 18.09
C THR A 52 20.40 -6.26 17.85
N SER A 53 19.93 -6.55 16.63
CA SER A 53 18.52 -6.51 16.27
C SER A 53 17.90 -7.87 15.93
N VAL A 54 18.65 -8.98 15.91
CA VAL A 54 18.07 -10.31 15.56
C VAL A 54 17.59 -11.08 16.80
N SER A 55 18.17 -10.83 17.98
CA SER A 55 17.94 -11.64 19.19
C SER A 55 16.54 -11.52 19.80
N ASN A 56 15.79 -10.45 19.54
CA ASN A 56 14.44 -10.29 20.09
C ASN A 56 13.34 -10.89 19.20
N TYR A 57 13.66 -11.31 17.97
CA TYR A 57 12.65 -11.71 16.96
C TYR A 57 12.45 -13.22 16.84
N THR A 58 13.37 -14.04 17.32
CA THR A 58 13.21 -15.50 17.37
C THR A 58 12.07 -15.92 18.31
N SER A 59 11.84 -15.15 19.39
CA SER A 59 10.77 -15.38 20.39
C SER A 59 9.34 -15.42 19.84
N ALA A 60 9.07 -14.92 18.62
CA ALA A 60 7.74 -14.98 18.03
C ALA A 60 7.39 -16.37 17.44
N CYS A 61 8.41 -17.16 17.13
CA CYS A 61 8.29 -18.45 16.46
C CYS A 61 8.64 -19.63 17.37
N ASP A 62 9.21 -19.36 18.55
CA ASP A 62 9.64 -20.38 19.50
C ASP A 62 8.46 -21.26 19.99
N ASP A 63 7.24 -20.72 20.03
CA ASP A 63 6.02 -21.43 20.46
C ASP A 63 5.07 -21.85 19.30
N ALA A 64 5.46 -21.61 18.04
CA ALA A 64 4.58 -21.86 16.91
C ALA A 64 4.60 -23.34 16.47
N PRO A 65 3.44 -23.99 16.28
CA PRO A 65 3.37 -25.42 15.90
C PRO A 65 3.90 -25.70 14.48
N ASP A 66 3.95 -24.69 13.62
CA ASP A 66 4.51 -24.79 12.27
C ASP A 66 4.95 -23.41 11.73
N LEU A 67 5.58 -23.42 10.55
CA LEU A 67 6.04 -22.23 9.84
C LEU A 67 4.91 -21.26 9.48
N PHE A 68 3.69 -21.74 9.26
CA PHE A 68 2.54 -20.89 8.96
C PHE A 68 2.05 -20.15 10.21
N ALA A 69 2.02 -20.83 11.35
CA ALA A 69 1.71 -20.24 12.65
C ALA A 69 2.79 -19.25 13.08
N CYS A 70 4.08 -19.57 12.91
CA CYS A 70 5.20 -18.65 13.16
C CYS A 70 5.09 -17.41 12.29
N PHE A 71 4.76 -17.58 11.00
CA PHE A 71 4.56 -16.46 10.09
C PHE A 71 3.35 -15.61 10.49
N SER A 72 2.23 -16.22 10.90
CA SER A 72 1.05 -15.52 11.43
C SER A 72 1.37 -14.74 12.72
N GLU A 73 2.16 -15.31 13.64
CA GLU A 73 2.60 -14.64 14.86
C GLU A 73 3.60 -13.52 14.60
N TRP A 74 4.50 -13.69 13.63
CA TRP A 74 5.43 -12.67 13.20
C TRP A 74 4.70 -11.51 12.47
N ASP A 75 3.70 -11.83 11.64
CA ASP A 75 2.84 -10.86 10.96
C ASP A 75 1.99 -10.04 11.98
N LYS A 76 1.44 -10.69 13.01
CA LYS A 76 0.79 -10.04 14.17
C LYS A 76 1.68 -9.01 14.88
N ARG A 77 3.01 -9.16 14.80
CA ARG A 77 3.99 -8.26 15.43
C ARG A 77 4.60 -7.24 14.47
N THR A 78 4.25 -7.26 13.19
CA THR A 78 4.85 -6.37 12.17
C THR A 78 3.85 -5.45 11.48
N VAL A 79 2.55 -5.76 11.51
CA VAL A 79 1.47 -4.90 11.03
C VAL A 79 0.61 -4.40 12.20
N PHE A 80 0.60 -3.09 12.42
CA PHE A 80 -0.13 -2.44 13.51
C PHE A 80 -1.31 -1.61 12.98
N PHE A 81 -2.42 -1.61 13.71
CA PHE A 81 -3.61 -0.83 13.41
C PHE A 81 -3.79 0.25 14.47
N TYR A 82 -3.44 1.49 14.16
CA TYR A 82 -3.58 2.63 15.08
C TYR A 82 -4.92 3.32 14.84
N LEU A 83 -5.83 3.21 15.81
CA LEU A 83 -7.11 3.91 15.82
C LEU A 83 -6.93 5.35 16.32
N TYR A 84 -7.56 6.28 15.60
CA TYR A 84 -7.70 7.68 15.95
C TYR A 84 -9.16 8.11 15.79
N ASN A 85 -9.61 8.97 16.71
CA ASN A 85 -10.96 9.52 16.72
C ASN A 85 -10.91 11.02 17.03
N ARG A 86 -11.88 11.77 16.49
CA ARG A 86 -11.97 13.22 16.65
C ARG A 86 -12.10 13.59 18.13
N GLY A 87 -11.41 14.65 18.55
CA GLY A 87 -11.46 15.16 19.92
C GLY A 87 -10.70 14.32 20.96
N ARG A 88 -9.95 13.29 20.54
CA ARG A 88 -9.08 12.50 21.42
C ARG A 88 -7.61 12.73 21.09
N ASN A 89 -6.78 12.79 22.13
CA ASN A 89 -5.33 12.88 21.99
C ASN A 89 -4.71 11.49 21.94
N GLY A 90 -3.85 11.25 20.95
CA GLY A 90 -3.11 9.99 20.79
C GLY A 90 -3.83 8.94 19.95
N SER A 91 -3.24 7.74 19.88
CA SER A 91 -3.79 6.56 19.22
C SER A 91 -3.99 5.40 20.19
N GLU A 92 -4.91 4.51 19.80
CA GLU A 92 -5.07 3.19 20.42
C GLU A 92 -4.64 2.13 19.41
N ILE A 93 -3.84 1.15 19.84
CA ILE A 93 -3.49 0.01 18.99
C ILE A 93 -4.63 -0.99 19.04
N LEU A 94 -5.15 -1.39 17.88
CA LEU A 94 -6.11 -2.49 17.73
C LEU A 94 -5.38 -3.75 17.27
N ARG A 95 -5.70 -4.89 17.88
CA ARG A 95 -5.11 -6.19 17.57
C ARG A 95 -6.15 -7.15 17.03
N LEU A 96 -5.80 -7.86 15.96
CA LEU A 96 -6.67 -8.90 15.42
C LEU A 96 -6.90 -10.00 16.47
N GLY A 97 -8.16 -10.31 16.75
CA GLY A 97 -8.54 -11.37 17.67
C GLY A 97 -8.65 -10.94 19.14
N ASP A 98 -8.27 -9.71 19.48
CA ASP A 98 -8.37 -9.17 20.84
C ASP A 98 -9.69 -8.39 21.00
N LEU A 99 -10.77 -9.13 21.29
CA LEU A 99 -12.11 -8.53 21.41
C LEU A 99 -12.19 -7.59 22.61
N ASP A 100 -11.55 -7.96 23.72
CA ASP A 100 -11.53 -7.18 24.95
C ASP A 100 -10.87 -5.81 24.75
N GLN A 101 -9.75 -5.76 24.02
CA GLN A 101 -9.13 -4.49 23.64
C GLN A 101 -10.03 -3.68 22.72
N LEU A 102 -10.63 -4.32 21.71
CA LEU A 102 -11.52 -3.64 20.77
C LEU A 102 -12.76 -3.06 21.47
N GLU A 103 -13.33 -3.75 22.46
CA GLU A 103 -14.44 -3.28 23.29
C GLU A 103 -14.09 -2.13 24.23
N ARG A 104 -12.88 -2.11 24.77
CA ARG A 104 -12.38 -0.99 25.57
C ARG A 104 -11.93 0.21 24.74
N SER A 105 -11.69 0.00 23.44
CA SER A 105 -11.24 1.07 22.55
C SER A 105 -12.31 2.12 22.31
N THR A 106 -11.90 3.24 21.72
CA THR A 106 -12.79 4.35 21.41
C THR A 106 -13.51 4.20 20.06
N PHE A 107 -13.47 3.01 19.47
CA PHE A 107 -14.08 2.73 18.17
C PHE A 107 -15.58 3.01 18.19
N ASN A 108 -16.03 3.93 17.34
CA ASN A 108 -17.44 4.25 17.17
C ASN A 108 -18.09 3.29 16.16
N ARG A 109 -18.92 2.36 16.64
CA ARG A 109 -19.60 1.33 15.82
C ARG A 109 -20.63 1.89 14.82
N PHE A 110 -20.99 3.16 14.95
CA PHE A 110 -21.96 3.85 14.11
C PHE A 110 -21.30 4.72 13.04
N ALA A 111 -20.01 5.01 13.19
CA ALA A 111 -19.26 5.83 12.27
C ALA A 111 -18.62 4.98 11.14
N PRO A 112 -18.41 5.54 9.94
CA PRO A 112 -17.62 4.90 8.89
C PRO A 112 -16.17 4.67 9.34
N VAL A 113 -15.42 3.91 8.53
CA VAL A 113 -14.01 3.59 8.76
C VAL A 113 -13.19 4.02 7.56
N LYS A 114 -12.20 4.89 7.78
CA LYS A 114 -11.16 5.24 6.82
C LYS A 114 -9.87 4.54 7.24
N ILE A 115 -9.31 3.69 6.38
CA ILE A 115 -8.06 2.98 6.64
C ILE A 115 -6.95 3.53 5.76
N ILE A 116 -5.92 4.12 6.36
CA ILE A 116 -4.81 4.80 5.69
C ILE A 116 -3.59 3.86 5.65
N ILE A 117 -3.03 3.63 4.46
CA ILE A 117 -1.99 2.62 4.22
C ILE A 117 -0.81 3.25 3.49
N HIS A 118 0.33 3.36 4.18
CA HIS A 118 1.54 4.02 3.65
C HIS A 118 2.31 3.16 2.63
N GLY A 119 3.30 3.77 1.98
CA GLY A 119 4.11 3.16 0.91
C GLY A 119 5.50 2.68 1.32
N TYR A 120 6.36 2.51 0.31
CA TYR A 120 7.76 2.06 0.42
C TYR A 120 8.61 2.99 1.29
N LYS A 121 9.42 2.44 2.20
CA LYS A 121 10.26 3.19 3.15
C LYS A 121 9.51 4.22 4.02
N MET A 122 8.20 4.06 4.18
CA MET A 122 7.38 4.86 5.08
C MET A 122 6.96 4.07 6.32
N ASN A 123 6.30 4.74 7.25
CA ASN A 123 5.69 4.16 8.43
C ASN A 123 4.35 4.85 8.76
N GLY A 124 3.65 4.37 9.79
CA GLY A 124 2.37 4.93 10.25
C GLY A 124 2.43 6.40 10.71
N PHE A 125 3.61 6.97 10.91
CA PHE A 125 3.82 8.35 11.36
C PHE A 125 4.46 9.23 10.29
N SER A 126 4.73 8.70 9.09
CA SER A 126 5.23 9.48 7.95
C SER A 126 4.25 10.59 7.55
N PRO A 127 4.72 11.66 6.85
CA PRO A 127 3.88 12.80 6.48
C PRO A 127 2.55 12.44 5.85
N PHE A 128 2.51 11.52 4.88
CA PHE A 128 1.27 10.99 4.30
C PHE A 128 0.25 10.56 5.36
N SER A 129 0.61 9.57 6.20
CA SER A 129 -0.28 8.99 7.20
C SER A 129 -0.73 10.05 8.21
N HIS A 130 0.21 10.90 8.65
CA HIS A 130 -0.07 11.95 9.62
C HIS A 130 -1.04 13.00 9.05
N LEU A 131 -0.74 13.56 7.88
CA LEU A 131 -1.51 14.66 7.28
C LEU A 131 -2.93 14.23 6.91
N ILE A 132 -3.09 13.07 6.26
CA ILE A 132 -4.43 12.57 5.88
C ILE A 132 -5.26 12.27 7.12
N LYS A 133 -4.66 11.64 8.13
CA LYS A 133 -5.33 11.38 9.42
C LYS A 133 -5.76 12.69 10.08
N GLU A 134 -4.87 13.67 10.21
CA GLU A 134 -5.20 14.98 10.80
C GLU A 134 -6.32 15.69 10.04
N ALA A 135 -6.34 15.59 8.71
CA ALA A 135 -7.38 16.20 7.90
C ALA A 135 -8.76 15.58 8.18
N TYR A 136 -8.86 14.26 8.28
CA TYR A 136 -10.12 13.61 8.67
C TYR A 136 -10.53 13.97 10.09
N LEU A 137 -9.59 14.02 11.03
CA LEU A 137 -9.90 14.39 12.42
C LEU A 137 -10.38 15.84 12.57
N LYS A 138 -9.91 16.76 11.71
CA LYS A 138 -10.24 18.19 11.77
C LYS A 138 -11.43 18.59 10.89
N HIS A 139 -11.46 18.13 9.66
CA HIS A 139 -12.41 18.58 8.62
C HIS A 139 -13.44 17.51 8.24
N GLY A 140 -13.15 16.24 8.52
CA GLY A 140 -14.04 15.14 8.20
C GLY A 140 -15.29 15.08 9.09
N ASN A 141 -16.31 14.40 8.56
CA ASN A 141 -17.41 13.89 9.38
C ASN A 141 -16.89 12.90 10.42
N GLU A 142 -17.69 12.62 11.45
CA GLU A 142 -17.34 11.63 12.46
C GLU A 142 -17.02 10.27 11.80
N THR A 143 -15.76 9.83 11.91
CA THR A 143 -15.25 8.60 11.31
C THR A 143 -14.20 7.98 12.21
N ASN A 144 -14.12 6.65 12.22
CA ASN A 144 -12.95 5.96 12.74
C ASN A 144 -11.82 6.11 11.71
N VAL A 145 -10.68 6.66 12.12
CA VAL A 145 -9.48 6.71 11.27
C VAL A 145 -8.50 5.66 11.77
N ILE A 146 -8.12 4.72 10.90
CA ILE A 146 -7.17 3.65 11.23
C ILE A 146 -5.95 3.79 10.35
N VAL A 147 -4.79 4.01 10.96
CA VAL A 147 -3.51 4.02 10.24
C VAL A 147 -2.88 2.64 10.35
N VAL A 148 -2.56 2.04 9.19
CA VAL A 148 -1.83 0.77 9.10
C VAL A 148 -0.34 1.07 9.08
N ASP A 149 0.39 0.67 10.12
CA ASP A 149 1.85 0.73 10.15
C ASP A 149 2.43 -0.66 9.83
N TRP A 150 3.07 -0.77 8.67
CA TRP A 150 3.75 -1.97 8.19
C TRP A 150 5.22 -1.67 7.85
N LYS A 151 5.83 -0.69 8.53
CA LYS A 151 7.19 -0.18 8.25
C LYS A 151 8.27 -1.25 8.07
N TRP A 152 8.20 -2.33 8.85
CA TRP A 152 9.20 -3.40 8.82
C TRP A 152 9.17 -4.17 7.50
N LEU A 153 7.98 -4.29 6.91
CA LEU A 153 7.74 -4.96 5.65
C LEU A 153 7.88 -4.00 4.46
N ALA A 154 7.62 -2.70 4.67
CA ALA A 154 7.74 -1.64 3.68
C ALA A 154 9.17 -1.09 3.50
N GLY A 155 10.03 -1.22 4.52
CA GLY A 155 11.34 -0.60 4.59
C GLY A 155 12.50 -1.46 4.06
N HIS A 156 12.22 -2.53 3.33
CA HIS A 156 13.27 -3.46 2.91
C HIS A 156 14.27 -2.78 1.93
N HIS A 157 15.57 -3.04 2.11
CA HIS A 157 16.63 -2.46 1.26
C HIS A 157 16.44 -2.80 -0.23
N ILE A 158 15.95 -4.01 -0.50
CA ILE A 158 15.54 -4.46 -1.84
C ILE A 158 14.06 -4.14 -2.04
N TYR A 159 13.75 -3.25 -2.99
CA TYR A 159 12.39 -2.81 -3.31
C TYR A 159 11.43 -3.98 -3.58
N PHE A 160 11.87 -4.97 -4.38
CA PHE A 160 11.05 -6.13 -4.75
C PHE A 160 10.51 -6.91 -3.54
N ASN A 161 11.25 -6.96 -2.44
CA ASN A 161 10.78 -7.61 -1.23
C ASN A 161 9.63 -6.82 -0.59
N SER A 162 9.71 -5.49 -0.58
CA SER A 162 8.61 -4.65 -0.09
C SER A 162 7.38 -4.73 -1.01
N ALA A 163 7.59 -4.77 -2.32
CA ALA A 163 6.53 -4.97 -3.29
C ALA A 163 5.84 -6.33 -3.10
N PHE A 164 6.61 -7.41 -2.90
CA PHE A 164 6.05 -8.74 -2.61
C PHE A 164 5.27 -8.78 -1.29
N ASN A 165 5.77 -8.09 -0.26
CA ASN A 165 5.12 -8.01 1.05
C ASN A 165 3.75 -7.32 0.99
N THR A 166 3.44 -6.52 -0.03
CA THR A 166 2.11 -5.90 -0.17
C THR A 166 0.97 -6.91 -0.15
N ARG A 167 1.19 -8.13 -0.66
CA ARG A 167 0.21 -9.21 -0.63
C ARG A 167 -0.05 -9.72 0.79
N ILE A 168 1.02 -9.91 1.57
CA ILE A 168 0.96 -10.38 2.95
C ILE A 168 0.24 -9.34 3.81
N VAL A 169 0.68 -8.09 3.73
CA VAL A 169 0.07 -6.99 4.49
C VAL A 169 -1.38 -6.77 4.06
N GLY A 170 -1.68 -6.87 2.77
CA GLY A 170 -3.04 -6.75 2.26
C GLY A 170 -3.95 -7.83 2.82
N GLU A 171 -3.52 -9.09 2.80
CA GLU A 171 -4.25 -10.20 3.45
C GLU A 171 -4.52 -9.88 4.93
N ARG A 172 -3.51 -9.38 5.65
CA ARG A 172 -3.63 -9.01 7.05
C ARG A 172 -4.63 -7.88 7.32
N VAL A 173 -4.61 -6.82 6.50
CA VAL A 173 -5.59 -5.73 6.56
C VAL A 173 -7.00 -6.26 6.24
N GLY A 174 -7.12 -7.17 5.28
CA GLY A 174 -8.37 -7.84 4.94
C GLY A 174 -8.94 -8.67 6.08
N GLU A 175 -8.11 -9.47 6.75
CA GLU A 175 -8.48 -10.22 7.96
C GLU A 175 -9.01 -9.28 9.05
N PHE A 176 -8.34 -8.14 9.26
CA PHE A 176 -8.76 -7.14 10.23
C PHE A 176 -10.14 -6.55 9.92
N ILE A 177 -10.41 -6.21 8.66
CA ILE A 177 -11.74 -5.72 8.23
C ILE A 177 -12.81 -6.80 8.44
N VAL A 178 -12.52 -8.07 8.10
CA VAL A 178 -13.44 -9.19 8.34
C VAL A 178 -13.67 -9.39 9.83
N TYR A 179 -12.64 -9.26 10.66
CA TYR A 179 -12.73 -9.35 12.12
C TYR A 179 -13.67 -8.27 12.68
N LEU A 180 -13.46 -7.00 12.32
CA LEU A 180 -14.36 -5.90 12.71
C LEU A 180 -15.82 -6.17 12.31
N ARG A 181 -16.06 -6.79 11.16
CA ARG A 181 -17.42 -7.15 10.73
C ARG A 181 -18.00 -8.27 11.58
N LYS A 182 -17.23 -9.33 11.82
CA LYS A 182 -17.65 -10.50 12.61
C LYS A 182 -17.97 -10.13 14.06
N THR A 183 -17.20 -9.22 14.65
CA THR A 183 -17.41 -8.70 16.01
C THR A 183 -18.45 -7.58 16.07
N LYS A 184 -19.11 -7.25 14.95
CA LYS A 184 -20.17 -6.23 14.84
C LYS A 184 -19.69 -4.80 15.17
N PHE A 185 -18.40 -4.52 15.04
CA PHE A 185 -17.85 -3.16 15.15
C PHE A 185 -18.06 -2.34 13.88
N ILE A 186 -18.11 -2.99 12.72
CA ILE A 186 -18.67 -2.39 11.50
C ILE A 186 -19.97 -3.08 11.12
N LYS A 187 -20.98 -2.28 10.73
CA LYS A 187 -22.29 -2.80 10.31
C LYS A 187 -22.24 -3.48 8.94
N THR A 188 -21.41 -2.96 8.04
CA THR A 188 -21.32 -3.38 6.64
C THR A 188 -19.93 -3.13 6.09
N PHE A 189 -19.52 -3.91 5.08
CA PHE A 189 -18.30 -3.60 4.32
C PHE A 189 -18.46 -2.32 3.48
N LYS A 190 -19.69 -1.87 3.24
CA LYS A 190 -20.03 -0.61 2.57
C LYS A 190 -19.75 0.65 3.41
N SER A 191 -19.21 0.52 4.62
CA SER A 191 -18.80 1.67 5.44
C SER A 191 -17.27 1.79 5.55
N VAL A 192 -16.53 1.06 4.70
CA VAL A 192 -15.08 0.98 4.73
C VAL A 192 -14.50 1.62 3.47
N HIS A 193 -13.63 2.60 3.68
CA HIS A 193 -12.83 3.24 2.63
C HIS A 193 -11.35 2.98 2.91
N LEU A 194 -10.65 2.33 1.98
CA LEU A 194 -9.20 2.16 2.03
C LEU A 194 -8.51 3.26 1.22
N ILE A 195 -7.49 3.88 1.80
CA ILE A 195 -6.72 4.97 1.18
C ILE A 195 -5.27 4.54 1.19
N GLY A 196 -4.75 4.18 0.02
CA GLY A 196 -3.41 3.62 -0.11
C GLY A 196 -2.51 4.50 -0.95
N PHE A 197 -1.33 4.83 -0.46
CA PHE A 197 -0.31 5.57 -1.19
C PHE A 197 0.81 4.67 -1.69
N SER A 198 1.25 4.81 -2.94
CA SER A 198 2.38 4.06 -3.50
C SER A 198 2.14 2.54 -3.40
N LEU A 199 3.04 1.77 -2.78
CA LEU A 199 2.83 0.34 -2.46
C LEU A 199 1.56 0.09 -1.62
N GLY A 200 1.16 1.05 -0.78
CA GLY A 200 -0.05 0.97 0.04
C GLY A 200 -1.34 0.90 -0.78
N ALA A 201 -1.36 1.44 -2.01
CA ALA A 201 -2.50 1.29 -2.91
C ALA A 201 -2.74 -0.18 -3.29
N HIS A 202 -1.65 -0.94 -3.52
CA HIS A 202 -1.74 -2.36 -3.80
C HIS A 202 -2.07 -3.19 -2.56
N VAL A 203 -1.57 -2.79 -1.38
CA VAL A 203 -2.01 -3.36 -0.09
C VAL A 203 -3.53 -3.22 0.06
N ALA A 204 -4.10 -2.04 -0.25
CA ALA A 204 -5.55 -1.82 -0.23
C ALA A 204 -6.29 -2.76 -1.20
N GLY A 205 -5.79 -2.90 -2.44
CA GLY A 205 -6.35 -3.85 -3.41
C GLY A 205 -6.32 -5.30 -2.91
N TYR A 206 -5.20 -5.76 -2.35
CA TYR A 206 -5.08 -7.10 -1.78
C TYR A 206 -6.01 -7.30 -0.56
N ALA A 207 -6.17 -6.29 0.29
CA ALA A 207 -7.11 -6.34 1.41
C ALA A 207 -8.56 -6.51 0.95
N ALA A 208 -8.97 -5.73 -0.04
CA ALA A 208 -10.30 -5.82 -0.62
C ALA A 208 -10.54 -7.17 -1.32
N LYS A 209 -9.55 -7.72 -2.04
CA LYS A 209 -9.58 -9.07 -2.60
C LYS A 209 -9.78 -10.13 -1.52
N HIS A 210 -9.07 -10.02 -0.39
CA HIS A 210 -9.24 -10.94 0.74
C HIS A 210 -10.66 -10.86 1.32
N VAL A 211 -11.17 -9.64 1.57
CA VAL A 211 -12.56 -9.44 2.04
C VAL A 211 -13.56 -10.05 1.06
N LYS A 212 -13.42 -9.80 -0.25
CA LYS A 212 -14.27 -10.38 -1.31
C LYS A 212 -14.20 -11.90 -1.33
N LYS A 213 -13.00 -12.48 -1.15
CA LYS A 213 -12.80 -13.94 -1.12
C LYS A 213 -13.54 -14.59 0.07
N VAL A 214 -13.41 -14.01 1.26
CA VAL A 214 -13.93 -14.56 2.52
C VAL A 214 -15.41 -14.25 2.72
N ALA A 215 -15.81 -12.99 2.55
CA ALA A 215 -17.16 -12.52 2.86
C ALA A 215 -18.09 -12.47 1.64
N LYS A 216 -17.58 -12.72 0.42
CA LYS A 216 -18.33 -12.64 -0.85
C LYS A 216 -18.96 -11.27 -1.11
N ILE A 217 -18.44 -10.23 -0.47
CA ILE A 217 -18.89 -8.84 -0.58
C ILE A 217 -17.68 -7.94 -0.85
N ARG A 218 -17.85 -6.92 -1.69
CA ARG A 218 -16.84 -5.88 -1.91
C ARG A 218 -16.94 -4.81 -0.82
N ILE A 219 -15.80 -4.27 -0.41
CA ILE A 219 -15.78 -3.03 0.38
C ILE A 219 -16.29 -1.86 -0.45
N ASP A 220 -16.55 -0.74 0.20
CA ASP A 220 -17.16 0.42 -0.46
C ASP A 220 -16.21 1.06 -1.46
N ARG A 221 -15.11 1.64 -0.96
CA ARG A 221 -14.23 2.48 -1.77
C ARG A 221 -12.76 2.15 -1.53
N ILE A 222 -11.97 2.24 -2.59
CA ILE A 222 -10.52 2.35 -2.52
C ILE A 222 -10.08 3.60 -3.25
N THR A 223 -9.36 4.50 -2.57
CA THR A 223 -8.60 5.55 -3.25
C THR A 223 -7.14 5.14 -3.36
N GLY A 224 -6.66 5.03 -4.60
CA GLY A 224 -5.25 4.79 -4.91
C GLY A 224 -4.51 6.11 -5.15
N LEU A 225 -3.56 6.46 -4.29
CA LEU A 225 -2.76 7.68 -4.40
C LEU A 225 -1.41 7.33 -5.01
N ASP A 226 -1.25 7.67 -6.28
CA ASP A 226 -0.15 7.32 -7.18
C ASP A 226 0.36 5.87 -6.96
N PRO A 227 -0.47 4.85 -7.28
CA PRO A 227 -0.14 3.44 -7.03
C PRO A 227 1.19 3.07 -7.68
N ALA A 228 2.04 2.32 -6.98
CA ALA A 228 3.40 2.08 -7.44
C ALA A 228 3.48 1.33 -8.79
N GLY A 229 4.23 1.85 -9.76
CA GLY A 229 4.44 1.20 -11.05
C GLY A 229 5.37 -0.01 -10.99
N PRO A 230 6.60 0.11 -10.45
CA PRO A 230 7.57 -0.98 -10.47
C PRO A 230 7.05 -2.26 -9.80
N SER A 231 7.16 -3.41 -10.47
CA SER A 231 6.58 -4.73 -10.09
C SER A 231 5.06 -4.90 -10.27
N PHE A 232 4.32 -3.86 -10.63
CA PHE A 232 2.85 -3.93 -10.79
C PHE A 232 2.37 -3.52 -12.19
N SER A 233 3.09 -2.63 -12.89
CA SER A 233 2.81 -2.33 -14.30
C SER A 233 2.86 -3.59 -15.17
N GLY A 234 1.89 -3.74 -16.07
CA GLY A 234 1.68 -4.91 -16.92
C GLY A 234 1.22 -6.18 -16.17
N SER A 235 1.11 -6.13 -14.83
CA SER A 235 0.64 -7.28 -14.06
C SER A 235 -0.87 -7.46 -14.19
N LYS A 236 -1.32 -8.70 -14.00
CA LYS A 236 -2.74 -9.07 -14.03
C LYS A 236 -3.49 -8.40 -12.87
N ALA A 237 -4.78 -8.10 -13.07
CA ALA A 237 -5.67 -7.50 -12.07
C ALA A 237 -5.62 -8.18 -10.68
N ASN A 238 -5.41 -9.50 -10.63
CA ASN A 238 -5.32 -10.24 -9.37
C ASN A 238 -4.00 -10.02 -8.59
N LEU A 239 -3.02 -9.33 -9.17
CA LEU A 239 -1.67 -9.10 -8.63
C LEU A 239 -1.36 -7.62 -8.33
N ARG A 240 -2.34 -6.73 -8.46
CA ARG A 240 -2.23 -5.29 -8.18
C ARG A 240 -3.57 -4.72 -7.72
N LEU A 241 -3.64 -3.41 -7.48
CA LEU A 241 -4.94 -2.71 -7.34
C LEU A 241 -5.68 -2.76 -8.69
N ASP A 242 -6.98 -2.95 -8.65
CA ASP A 242 -7.85 -3.03 -9.82
C ASP A 242 -9.28 -2.59 -9.48
N ASN A 243 -10.00 -2.05 -10.47
CA ASN A 243 -11.37 -1.56 -10.29
C ASN A 243 -12.32 -2.64 -9.74
N SER A 244 -12.06 -3.92 -10.01
CA SER A 244 -12.92 -5.02 -9.57
C SER A 244 -12.81 -5.35 -8.06
N ASP A 245 -11.90 -4.69 -7.34
CA ASP A 245 -11.57 -4.94 -5.93
C ASP A 245 -12.60 -4.36 -4.95
N ALA A 246 -13.16 -3.19 -5.24
CA ALA A 246 -14.17 -2.52 -4.42
C ALA A 246 -15.41 -2.16 -5.24
N ARG A 247 -16.46 -1.63 -4.59
CA ARG A 247 -17.62 -1.12 -5.33
C ARG A 247 -17.25 0.09 -6.16
N PHE A 248 -16.36 0.93 -5.63
CA PHE A 248 -15.81 2.09 -6.31
C PHE A 248 -14.31 2.18 -6.05
N VAL A 249 -13.55 2.56 -7.07
CA VAL A 249 -12.10 2.70 -7.02
C VAL A 249 -11.75 3.96 -7.79
N ASP A 250 -11.16 4.94 -7.11
CA ASP A 250 -10.68 6.17 -7.70
C ASP A 250 -9.17 6.27 -7.54
N VAL A 251 -8.47 6.69 -8.59
CA VAL A 251 -7.00 6.71 -8.61
C VAL A 251 -6.50 8.09 -9.00
N ILE A 252 -5.51 8.61 -8.27
CA ILE A 252 -4.85 9.88 -8.58
C ILE A 252 -3.42 9.57 -9.04
N HIS A 253 -3.14 9.79 -10.31
CA HIS A 253 -1.85 9.57 -10.95
C HIS A 253 -1.06 10.87 -10.99
N THR A 254 0.12 10.89 -10.39
CA THR A 254 0.96 12.10 -10.33
C THR A 254 2.41 11.89 -10.73
N CYS A 255 2.87 10.63 -10.84
CA CYS A 255 4.24 10.29 -11.23
C CYS A 255 4.30 9.05 -12.15
N VAL A 256 3.40 8.98 -13.14
CA VAL A 256 3.29 7.80 -14.03
C VAL A 256 4.58 7.54 -14.82
N GLY A 257 4.90 6.26 -15.02
CA GLY A 257 6.10 5.83 -15.75
C GLY A 257 7.42 6.00 -14.99
N ARG A 258 7.39 6.59 -13.78
CA ARG A 258 8.50 6.66 -12.84
C ARG A 258 8.17 5.85 -11.58
N SER A 259 7.58 6.50 -10.58
CA SER A 259 7.18 5.85 -9.33
C SER A 259 5.77 5.28 -9.41
N GLY A 260 4.88 5.92 -10.17
CA GLY A 260 3.48 5.55 -10.35
C GLY A 260 3.24 4.65 -11.57
N ILE A 261 2.19 3.83 -11.48
CA ILE A 261 1.66 3.01 -12.58
C ILE A 261 0.99 3.92 -13.63
N SER A 262 1.19 3.63 -14.91
CA SER A 262 0.64 4.40 -16.02
C SER A 262 -0.78 3.99 -16.42
N GLU A 263 -1.11 2.74 -16.16
CA GLU A 263 -2.37 2.13 -16.54
C GLU A 263 -3.53 2.70 -15.73
N SER A 264 -4.65 2.93 -16.40
CA SER A 264 -5.95 3.19 -15.77
C SER A 264 -6.39 1.90 -15.07
N ILE A 265 -6.47 1.94 -13.73
CA ILE A 265 -6.75 0.78 -12.88
C ILE A 265 -7.93 1.00 -11.93
N GLY A 266 -8.56 2.17 -11.95
CA GLY A 266 -9.77 2.51 -11.23
C GLY A 266 -11.05 2.34 -12.04
N HIS A 267 -12.16 2.69 -11.40
CA HIS A 267 -13.38 3.04 -12.14
C HIS A 267 -13.18 4.42 -12.78
N VAL A 268 -12.56 5.34 -12.05
CA VAL A 268 -12.11 6.66 -12.51
C VAL A 268 -10.64 6.86 -12.16
N ASP A 269 -9.90 7.43 -13.11
CA ASP A 269 -8.46 7.65 -12.98
C ASP A 269 -8.16 9.12 -13.33
N PHE A 270 -7.62 9.85 -12.36
CA PHE A 270 -7.34 11.28 -12.46
C PHE A 270 -5.86 11.50 -12.77
N TYR A 271 -5.59 12.33 -13.78
CA TYR A 271 -4.24 12.68 -14.24
C TYR A 271 -4.01 14.19 -14.14
N PRO A 272 -3.88 14.75 -12.92
CA PRO A 272 -3.52 16.16 -12.73
C PRO A 272 -2.20 16.48 -13.44
N ASN A 273 -2.21 17.55 -14.23
CA ASN A 273 -1.07 17.99 -15.03
C ASN A 273 -0.53 16.89 -15.98
N GLY A 274 -1.42 16.02 -16.48
CA GLY A 274 -1.06 14.87 -17.30
C GLY A 274 -0.49 13.68 -16.53
N GLY A 275 -0.39 13.80 -15.20
CA GLY A 275 -0.02 12.71 -14.28
C GLY A 275 1.46 12.32 -14.26
N ILE A 276 2.35 13.05 -14.95
CA ILE A 276 3.78 12.71 -15.04
C ILE A 276 4.63 13.57 -14.11
N ASP A 277 4.54 14.88 -14.26
CA ASP A 277 5.34 15.87 -13.53
C ASP A 277 4.40 16.93 -12.97
N GLN A 278 4.51 17.16 -11.66
CA GLN A 278 3.65 18.12 -10.98
C GLN A 278 4.37 19.47 -10.84
N PRO A 279 3.64 20.60 -10.93
CA PRO A 279 4.21 21.92 -10.73
C PRO A 279 5.01 22.02 -9.42
N GLY A 280 6.24 22.55 -9.53
CA GLY A 280 7.24 22.67 -8.47
C GLY A 280 8.09 21.43 -8.18
N CYS A 281 7.89 20.36 -8.95
CA CYS A 281 8.68 19.14 -8.89
C CYS A 281 9.60 18.97 -10.13
N GLU A 282 9.75 20.00 -10.96
CA GLU A 282 10.45 19.92 -12.26
C GLU A 282 11.94 19.58 -12.11
N TRP A 283 12.54 19.93 -10.97
CA TRP A 283 13.93 19.61 -10.64
C TRP A 283 14.17 18.08 -10.53
N GLU A 284 13.12 17.26 -10.43
CA GLU A 284 13.23 15.80 -10.48
C GLU A 284 13.80 15.31 -11.82
N ARG A 285 13.58 16.04 -12.92
CA ARG A 285 14.14 15.69 -14.25
C ARG A 285 15.66 15.86 -14.33
N LEU A 286 16.26 16.62 -13.41
CA LEU A 286 17.69 16.92 -13.38
C LEU A 286 18.50 15.98 -12.47
N HIS A 287 17.84 15.21 -11.59
CA HIS A 287 18.50 14.35 -10.61
C HIS A 287 18.07 12.88 -10.75
N SER A 288 19.05 11.97 -10.78
CA SER A 288 18.84 10.54 -11.01
C SER A 288 17.86 9.87 -10.01
N PHE A 289 16.74 9.41 -10.56
CA PHE A 289 15.86 8.27 -10.27
C PHE A 289 15.43 7.84 -8.84
N PHE A 290 16.02 8.31 -7.73
CA PHE A 290 15.70 7.70 -6.42
C PHE A 290 15.64 8.61 -5.19
N LEU A 291 16.11 9.85 -5.27
CA LEU A 291 16.33 10.63 -4.03
C LEU A 291 15.18 11.55 -3.64
N LYS A 292 14.26 11.88 -4.53
CA LYS A 292 13.11 12.70 -4.17
C LYS A 292 11.90 12.38 -5.05
N ASN A 293 10.76 12.23 -4.40
CA ASN A 293 9.49 11.71 -4.91
C ASN A 293 8.40 12.80 -4.83
N CYS A 294 8.76 14.07 -5.02
CA CYS A 294 7.84 15.22 -4.99
C CYS A 294 6.60 14.99 -5.87
N SER A 295 6.76 14.58 -7.13
CA SER A 295 5.61 14.31 -8.00
C SER A 295 4.80 13.10 -7.51
N HIS A 296 5.45 12.09 -6.92
CA HIS A 296 4.76 10.93 -6.34
C HIS A 296 3.90 11.36 -5.13
N GLU A 297 4.47 12.16 -4.23
CA GLU A 297 3.83 12.65 -3.01
C GLU A 297 2.69 13.64 -3.26
N ARG A 298 2.69 14.34 -4.40
CA ARG A 298 1.60 15.27 -4.79
C ARG A 298 0.22 14.63 -4.81
N SER A 299 0.12 13.34 -5.11
CA SER A 299 -1.17 12.61 -5.07
C SER A 299 -1.87 12.75 -3.72
N TYR A 300 -1.14 12.53 -2.61
CA TYR A 300 -1.74 12.66 -1.28
C TYR A 300 -1.89 14.11 -0.83
N HIS A 301 -1.11 15.05 -1.38
CA HIS A 301 -1.34 16.48 -1.12
C HIS A 301 -2.63 16.98 -1.78
N PHE A 302 -2.93 16.57 -3.01
CA PHE A 302 -4.21 16.91 -3.63
C PHE A 302 -5.38 16.26 -2.87
N PHE A 303 -5.24 14.99 -2.49
CA PHE A 303 -6.25 14.32 -1.67
C PHE A 303 -6.44 15.02 -0.31
N LEU A 304 -5.35 15.43 0.35
CA LEU A 304 -5.38 16.21 1.60
C LEU A 304 -6.22 17.49 1.46
N GLU A 305 -5.92 18.30 0.44
CA GLU A 305 -6.65 19.55 0.22
C GLU A 305 -8.13 19.29 -0.14
N SER A 306 -8.42 18.21 -0.88
CA SER A 306 -9.81 17.83 -1.17
C SER A 306 -10.61 17.53 0.10
N ILE A 307 -10.00 16.90 1.13
CA ILE A 307 -10.67 16.66 2.43
C ILE A 307 -11.01 17.99 3.12
N LYS A 308 -10.15 19.02 2.97
CA LYS A 308 -10.36 20.35 3.56
C LYS A 308 -11.44 21.16 2.83
N GLY A 309 -11.91 20.69 1.68
CA GLY A 309 -12.98 21.32 0.90
C GLY A 309 -12.52 21.98 -0.40
N GLU A 310 -11.23 21.87 -0.76
CA GLU A 310 -10.76 22.33 -2.08
C GLU A 310 -11.38 21.48 -3.19
N LYS A 311 -11.80 22.16 -4.26
CA LYS A 311 -12.43 21.51 -5.40
C LYS A 311 -11.43 21.34 -6.54
N PHE A 312 -11.15 20.09 -6.86
CA PHE A 312 -10.31 19.70 -7.99
C PHE A 312 -11.18 19.19 -9.13
N VAL A 313 -11.74 20.10 -9.91
CA VAL A 313 -12.63 19.76 -11.02
C VAL A 313 -11.82 19.14 -12.15
N ALA A 314 -12.16 17.91 -12.52
CA ALA A 314 -11.52 17.16 -13.58
C ALA A 314 -12.52 16.71 -14.62
N CYS A 315 -12.10 16.71 -15.88
CA CYS A 315 -12.98 16.44 -17.01
C CYS A 315 -12.41 15.36 -17.92
N SER A 316 -13.30 14.63 -18.59
CA SER A 316 -12.88 13.68 -19.61
C SER A 316 -12.30 14.41 -20.81
N CYS A 317 -11.20 13.88 -21.31
CA CYS A 317 -10.57 14.32 -22.55
C CYS A 317 -9.89 13.10 -23.17
N PRO A 318 -9.74 13.00 -24.50
CA PRO A 318 -9.09 11.83 -25.11
C PRO A 318 -7.65 11.64 -24.63
N LYS A 319 -6.92 12.75 -24.45
CA LYS A 319 -5.54 12.78 -23.94
C LYS A 319 -5.23 14.12 -23.27
N TRP A 320 -4.13 14.15 -22.53
CA TRP A 320 -3.65 15.35 -21.85
C TRP A 320 -3.33 16.50 -22.83
N GLU A 321 -2.74 16.23 -23.99
CA GLU A 321 -2.35 17.27 -24.95
C GLU A 321 -3.57 18.03 -25.52
N GLU A 322 -4.70 17.33 -25.68
CA GLU A 322 -5.97 17.95 -26.09
C GLU A 322 -6.58 18.79 -24.96
N PHE A 323 -6.41 18.36 -23.71
CA PHE A 323 -6.80 19.15 -22.54
C PHE A 323 -5.98 20.45 -22.46
N GLN A 324 -4.66 20.35 -22.63
CA GLN A 324 -3.75 21.50 -22.56
C GLN A 324 -4.01 22.56 -23.64
N THR A 325 -4.40 22.13 -24.84
CA THR A 325 -4.69 23.04 -25.97
C THR A 325 -6.08 23.67 -25.89
N GLY A 326 -6.87 23.33 -24.86
CA GLY A 326 -8.21 23.88 -24.65
C GLY A 326 -9.31 23.23 -25.50
N ASN A 327 -9.02 22.10 -26.15
CA ASN A 327 -10.00 21.37 -26.97
C ASN A 327 -11.08 20.70 -26.12
N CYS A 328 -10.78 20.42 -24.85
CA CYS A 328 -11.72 19.90 -23.86
C CYS A 328 -12.09 21.03 -22.88
N ARG A 329 -13.33 21.52 -22.94
CA ARG A 329 -13.83 22.51 -21.96
C ARG A 329 -13.96 21.85 -20.59
N CYS A 330 -13.29 22.38 -19.59
CA CYS A 330 -13.39 21.88 -18.22
C CYS A 330 -13.78 22.97 -17.22
N ASN A 331 -14.92 22.75 -16.55
CA ASN A 331 -15.41 23.52 -15.42
C ASN A 331 -16.49 22.69 -14.70
N GLU A 332 -17.00 23.18 -13.56
CA GLU A 332 -18.01 22.50 -12.74
C GLU A 332 -19.31 22.16 -13.50
N ASN A 333 -19.63 22.90 -14.56
CA ASN A 333 -20.84 22.70 -15.36
C ASN A 333 -20.62 21.80 -16.59
N THR A 334 -19.38 21.34 -16.84
CA THR A 334 -19.11 20.42 -17.95
C THR A 334 -19.81 19.09 -17.66
N PRO A 335 -20.63 18.54 -18.59
CA PRO A 335 -21.24 17.23 -18.42
C PRO A 335 -20.19 16.14 -18.16
N GLY A 336 -20.35 15.41 -17.06
CA GLY A 336 -19.38 14.38 -16.64
C GLY A 336 -18.08 14.95 -16.04
N ALA A 337 -18.05 16.23 -15.63
CA ALA A 337 -17.01 16.73 -14.75
C ALA A 337 -17.13 16.07 -13.37
N GLU A 338 -15.99 15.77 -12.77
CA GLU A 338 -15.90 15.06 -11.48
C GLU A 338 -14.95 15.79 -10.54
N LEU A 339 -15.19 15.67 -9.24
CA LEU A 339 -14.23 16.14 -8.25
C LEU A 339 -13.18 15.06 -8.00
N MET A 340 -11.91 15.38 -8.25
CA MET A 340 -10.80 14.54 -7.83
C MET A 340 -10.63 14.61 -6.31
N GLY A 341 -10.53 13.45 -5.65
CA GLY A 341 -10.27 13.34 -4.22
C GLY A 341 -11.46 12.86 -3.38
N GLU A 342 -11.55 13.27 -2.12
CA GLU A 342 -12.50 12.71 -1.14
C GLU A 342 -13.97 12.79 -1.60
N TYR A 343 -14.36 13.86 -2.29
CA TYR A 343 -15.75 14.08 -2.72
C TYR A 343 -16.06 13.59 -4.15
N CYS A 344 -15.23 12.70 -4.71
CA CYS A 344 -15.51 12.05 -5.98
C CYS A 344 -16.83 11.23 -5.92
N SER A 345 -17.67 11.35 -6.95
CA SER A 345 -18.90 10.54 -7.12
C SER A 345 -18.54 9.07 -7.35
N ASP A 346 -19.32 8.13 -6.79
CA ASP A 346 -19.12 6.70 -7.02
C ASP A 346 -19.67 6.22 -8.38
N GLU A 347 -20.29 7.12 -9.15
CA GLU A 347 -20.66 6.94 -10.55
C GLU A 347 -19.60 7.45 -11.54
N ALA A 348 -18.55 8.12 -11.05
CA ALA A 348 -17.48 8.63 -11.89
C ALA A 348 -16.78 7.49 -12.64
N THR A 349 -16.52 7.69 -13.94
CA THR A 349 -15.82 6.70 -14.77
C THR A 349 -14.82 7.30 -15.75
N GLY A 350 -13.83 6.49 -16.10
CA GLY A 350 -12.85 6.75 -17.15
C GLY A 350 -11.76 7.73 -16.74
N ASP A 351 -10.92 8.07 -17.71
CA ASP A 351 -9.78 8.95 -17.46
C ASP A 351 -10.23 10.42 -17.42
N LYS A 352 -9.74 11.15 -16.42
CA LYS A 352 -10.07 12.56 -16.14
C LYS A 352 -8.79 13.38 -16.03
N TYR A 353 -8.82 14.57 -16.59
CA TYR A 353 -7.70 15.51 -16.59
C TYR A 353 -8.09 16.83 -15.92
N LEU A 354 -7.12 17.45 -15.28
CA LEU A 354 -7.21 18.75 -14.64
C LEU A 354 -5.83 19.40 -14.58
N ALA A 355 -5.79 20.73 -14.51
CA ALA A 355 -4.58 21.47 -14.18
C ALA A 355 -4.57 21.79 -12.68
N THR A 356 -3.39 21.74 -12.05
CA THR A 356 -3.17 22.26 -10.70
C THR A 356 -1.99 23.22 -10.71
N THR A 357 -1.81 24.02 -9.67
CA THR A 357 -0.72 25.00 -9.57
C THR A 357 0.34 24.54 -8.54
N TYR A 358 1.38 25.34 -8.31
CA TYR A 358 2.36 25.11 -7.24
C TYR A 358 1.98 25.80 -5.92
N ASP A 359 1.11 26.80 -5.97
CA ASP A 359 0.86 27.72 -4.86
C ASP A 359 0.08 27.06 -3.71
N ASN A 360 0.01 27.75 -2.56
CA ASN A 360 -0.60 27.29 -1.31
C ASN A 360 -2.05 26.76 -1.43
N HIS A 361 -2.70 26.96 -2.57
CA HIS A 361 -3.92 26.29 -3.01
C HIS A 361 -3.68 25.68 -4.39
N TYR A 362 -3.60 24.35 -4.47
CA TYR A 362 -3.31 23.65 -5.73
C TYR A 362 -4.46 23.70 -6.74
N SER A 363 -5.66 24.12 -6.34
CA SER A 363 -6.80 24.31 -7.25
C SER A 363 -6.46 25.42 -8.25
N ALA A 364 -6.54 25.11 -9.54
CA ALA A 364 -6.54 26.13 -10.57
C ALA A 364 -7.97 26.67 -10.71
N ALA A 365 -8.13 27.99 -10.63
CA ALA A 365 -9.42 28.67 -10.77
C ALA A 365 -10.02 28.51 -12.17
#